data_AF-A0A7M1PYR3-F1
#
_entry.id   AF-A0A7M1PYR3-F1
#
_cell.length_a   1.000
_cell.length_b   1.000
_cell.length_c   1.000
_cell.angle_alpha   90.00
_cell.angle_beta   90.00
_cell.angle_gamma   90.00
#
_symmetry.space_group_name_H-M   'P 1'
#
loop_
_entity.id
_entity.type
_entity.pdbx_description
1 polymer ?
#
loop_
_entity_poly.entity_id
_entity_poly.type
_entity_poly.pdbx_seq_one_letter_code
_entity_poly.pdbx_strand_id
1 'polypeptide(L)'
;MSLKNNSFFNFILYKKEVKLLISVTVLATLFLMFTLPYGYYVYSEIKGTITQKLLANPNTSYIYDGLAVKDLTNNDIINVCSKYLMGQLKRFSFTQIIIMFILPITAAALVMGQDRNNKSIDLIASMPFTRKQIFFSKVIAGLAMCIIPYLIILIVASMLRGMFSELSIVFSYGLIFRWFITSILPIVLLFIASIFVGTLVSPPLGIMSITPIFLAFPIGLGSLIYLNLIIFNIPFEYGFVNFFAESLILMSPAYFAVYPVTRHTVSITLMSPTMHTIIAILFTIILLTFSYYLYKKHKMEYSNELLIYPQLERIFIIGVSVCCALITGPLMYSLFFNSLLAVIPGYALGAFIGGWLARYLVKIKKTG
;
A
#
# COMPACT_ATOMS: atom_id res chain seq x y z
N MET A 1 9.56 -40.70 19.35
CA MET A 1 9.42 -39.79 20.50
C MET A 1 8.76 -38.51 20.01
N SER A 2 7.44 -38.39 20.22
CA SER A 2 6.61 -37.28 19.75
C SER A 2 6.85 -36.05 20.63
N LEU A 3 7.80 -35.19 20.26
CA LEU A 3 7.85 -33.83 20.78
C LEU A 3 6.73 -33.03 20.13
N LYS A 4 5.55 -33.07 20.76
CA LYS A 4 4.44 -32.16 20.52
C LYS A 4 4.91 -30.76 20.94
N ASN A 5 5.67 -30.12 20.06
CA ASN A 5 6.15 -28.77 20.26
C ASN A 5 4.94 -27.85 20.05
N ASN A 6 4.29 -27.46 21.14
CA ASN A 6 3.16 -26.52 21.16
C ASN A 6 3.57 -25.08 20.78
N SER A 7 4.84 -24.84 20.43
CA SER A 7 5.31 -23.57 19.88
C SER A 7 4.63 -23.28 18.54
N PHE A 8 4.06 -22.08 18.41
CA PHE A 8 3.59 -21.53 17.14
C PHE A 8 4.72 -21.33 16.12
N PHE A 9 5.96 -21.23 16.61
CA PHE A 9 7.15 -20.91 15.83
C PHE A 9 8.05 -22.13 15.63
N ASN A 10 8.40 -22.42 14.38
CA ASN A 10 9.35 -23.46 14.04
C ASN A 10 10.49 -22.90 13.21
N PHE A 11 11.70 -22.97 13.77
CA PHE A 11 12.91 -22.40 13.19
C PHE A 11 13.28 -23.01 11.83
N ILE A 12 12.96 -24.29 11.59
CA ILE A 12 13.29 -24.99 10.33
C ILE A 12 12.46 -24.44 9.16
N LEU A 13 11.14 -24.27 9.39
CA LEU A 13 10.23 -23.68 8.40
C LEU A 13 10.61 -22.22 8.12
N TYR A 14 10.85 -21.46 9.18
CA TYR A 14 11.26 -20.06 9.08
C TYR A 14 12.56 -19.88 8.28
N LYS A 15 13.59 -20.71 8.54
CA LYS A 15 14.88 -20.62 7.83
C LYS A 15 14.74 -20.89 6.33
N LYS A 16 13.87 -21.82 5.93
CA LYS A 16 13.55 -22.09 4.52
C LYS A 16 12.92 -20.86 3.85
N GLU A 17 11.94 -20.25 4.51
CA GLU A 17 11.23 -19.07 4.02
C GLU A 17 12.17 -17.87 3.91
N VAL A 18 12.97 -17.59 4.94
CA VAL A 18 13.95 -16.49 4.93
C VAL A 18 14.96 -16.63 3.80
N LYS A 19 15.53 -17.82 3.58
CA LYS A 19 16.56 -18.01 2.54
C LYS A 19 16.08 -17.55 1.15
N LEU A 20 14.80 -17.71 0.89
CA LEU A 20 14.20 -17.33 -0.36
C LEU A 20 13.92 -15.82 -0.46
N LEU A 21 13.58 -15.20 0.66
CA LEU A 21 13.16 -13.80 0.72
C LEU A 21 14.35 -12.82 0.79
N ILE A 22 15.56 -13.31 1.10
CA ILE A 22 16.79 -12.50 1.25
C ILE A 22 17.08 -11.63 0.01
N SER A 23 16.94 -12.16 -1.20
CA SER A 23 17.25 -11.37 -2.41
C SER A 23 16.34 -10.15 -2.55
N VAL A 24 15.05 -10.32 -2.23
CA VAL A 24 14.06 -9.25 -2.31
C VAL A 24 14.21 -8.27 -1.15
N THR A 25 14.57 -8.71 0.07
CA THR A 25 14.87 -7.78 1.17
C THR A 25 16.07 -6.91 0.87
N VAL A 26 17.14 -7.49 0.32
CA VAL A 26 18.36 -6.75 -0.06
C VAL A 26 18.06 -5.73 -1.16
N LEU A 27 17.28 -6.13 -2.17
CA LEU A 27 16.87 -5.21 -3.22
C LEU A 27 16.01 -4.08 -2.66
N ALA A 28 15.04 -4.38 -1.79
CA ALA A 28 14.22 -3.36 -1.13
C ALA A 28 15.03 -2.42 -0.24
N THR A 29 16.02 -2.92 0.50
CA THR A 29 16.95 -2.07 1.28
C THR A 29 17.71 -1.11 0.37
N LEU A 30 18.25 -1.59 -0.75
CA LEU A 30 18.99 -0.76 -1.69
C LEU A 30 18.12 0.35 -2.27
N PHE A 31 16.92 0.00 -2.73
CA PHE A 31 15.97 0.98 -3.28
C PHE A 31 15.55 2.02 -2.23
N LEU A 32 15.31 1.60 -0.99
CA LEU A 32 14.97 2.52 0.08
C LEU A 32 16.15 3.39 0.52
N MET A 33 17.41 2.95 0.38
CA MET A 33 18.56 3.81 0.67
C MET A 33 18.59 5.05 -0.24
N PHE A 34 18.12 4.97 -1.48
CA PHE A 34 17.96 6.14 -2.37
C PHE A 34 16.92 7.15 -1.88
N THR A 35 16.13 6.81 -0.86
CA THR A 35 15.08 7.69 -0.33
C THR A 35 15.60 8.58 0.81
N LEU A 36 16.70 8.20 1.46
CA LEU A 36 17.36 9.00 2.52
C LEU A 36 18.00 10.31 2.00
N PRO A 37 18.72 10.33 0.85
CA PRO A 37 19.30 11.55 0.29
C PRO A 37 18.26 12.60 -0.11
N TYR A 38 17.02 12.20 -0.41
CA TYR A 38 15.99 13.13 -0.90
C TYR A 38 15.67 14.23 0.13
N GLY A 39 15.63 13.88 1.42
CA GLY A 39 15.41 14.89 2.47
C GLY A 39 16.57 15.87 2.63
N TYR A 40 17.82 15.41 2.45
CA TYR A 40 19.00 16.29 2.47
C TYR A 40 19.11 17.16 1.21
N TYR A 41 18.77 16.62 0.03
CA TYR A 41 18.73 17.38 -1.22
C TYR A 41 17.71 18.53 -1.16
N VAL A 42 16.50 18.26 -0.66
CA VAL A 42 15.48 19.30 -0.47
C VAL A 42 15.94 20.34 0.56
N TYR A 43 16.64 19.93 1.63
CA TYR A 43 17.24 20.87 2.58
C TYR A 43 18.26 21.79 1.92
N SER A 44 19.20 21.23 1.17
CA SER A 44 20.30 21.99 0.56
C SER A 44 19.77 22.97 -0.50
N GLU A 45 18.73 22.57 -1.25
CA GLU A 45 18.04 23.43 -2.22
C GLU A 45 17.29 24.59 -1.55
N ILE A 46 16.54 24.33 -0.47
CA ILE A 46 15.83 25.37 0.29
C ILE A 46 16.82 26.32 0.95
N LYS A 47 17.86 25.79 1.60
CA LYS A 47 18.94 26.58 2.21
C LYS A 47 19.61 27.44 1.14
N GLY A 48 19.97 26.87 0.00
CA GLY A 48 20.56 27.60 -1.13
C GLY A 48 19.66 28.75 -1.62
N THR A 49 18.37 28.49 -1.78
CA THR A 49 17.39 29.48 -2.24
C THR A 49 17.21 30.63 -1.24
N ILE A 50 17.14 30.33 0.06
CA ILE A 50 17.05 31.35 1.11
C ILE A 50 18.34 32.18 1.17
N THR A 51 19.49 31.52 1.11
CA THR A 51 20.81 32.18 1.18
C THR A 51 21.05 33.10 -0.03
N GLN A 52 20.66 32.67 -1.24
CA GLN A 52 20.74 33.51 -2.45
C GLN A 52 19.82 34.73 -2.38
N LYS A 53 18.58 34.57 -1.89
CA LYS A 53 17.63 35.68 -1.75
C LYS A 53 18.07 36.71 -0.71
N LEU A 54 18.74 36.26 0.36
CA LEU A 54 19.39 37.11 1.36
C LEU A 54 20.57 37.90 0.78
N LEU A 55 21.41 37.26 -0.04
CA LEU A 55 22.58 37.90 -0.67
C LEU A 55 22.20 38.90 -1.75
N ALA A 56 21.10 38.67 -2.49
CA ALA A 56 20.66 39.53 -3.57
C ALA A 56 20.01 40.85 -3.10
N ASN A 57 19.49 40.91 -1.86
CA ASN A 57 18.82 42.12 -1.35
C ASN A 57 18.88 42.18 0.20
N PRO A 58 19.96 42.71 0.79
CA PRO A 58 20.18 42.71 2.25
C PRO A 58 19.25 43.65 3.04
N ASN A 59 18.56 44.57 2.35
CA ASN A 59 17.77 45.63 3.00
C ASN A 59 16.25 45.40 2.97
N THR A 60 15.76 44.43 2.19
CA THR A 60 14.33 44.12 2.12
C THR A 60 13.96 43.04 3.13
N SER A 61 13.08 43.35 4.06
CA SER A 61 12.45 42.39 4.96
C SER A 61 11.47 41.52 4.17
N TYR A 62 11.95 40.40 3.63
CA TYR A 62 11.05 39.37 3.13
C TYR A 62 10.34 38.71 4.32
N ILE A 63 9.06 38.38 4.15
CA ILE A 63 8.32 37.60 5.15
C ILE A 63 8.36 36.15 4.68
N TYR A 64 9.00 35.26 5.45
CA TYR A 64 9.00 33.82 5.20
C TYR A 64 8.32 33.13 6.39
N ASP A 65 7.18 32.47 6.17
CA ASP A 65 6.35 31.85 7.22
C ASP A 65 5.97 32.82 8.37
N GLY A 66 5.70 34.09 8.04
CA GLY A 66 5.27 35.11 9.01
C GLY A 66 6.39 35.84 9.77
N LEU A 67 7.66 35.54 9.48
CA LEU A 67 8.83 36.15 10.13
C LEU A 67 9.64 37.03 9.15
N ALA A 68 10.09 38.20 9.62
CA ALA A 68 10.89 39.14 8.83
C ALA A 68 12.35 38.66 8.71
N VAL A 69 12.78 38.38 7.48
CA VAL A 69 14.09 37.79 7.11
C VAL A 69 15.31 38.59 7.58
N LYS A 70 15.14 39.86 7.95
CA LYS A 70 16.21 40.73 8.47
C LYS A 70 16.62 40.42 9.92
N ASP A 71 15.72 39.79 10.67
CA ASP A 71 15.90 39.45 12.10
C ASP A 71 16.07 37.94 12.33
N LEU A 72 16.14 37.13 11.26
CA LEU A 72 16.27 35.68 11.39
C LEU A 72 17.67 35.32 11.91
N THR A 73 17.73 34.80 13.14
CA THR A 73 18.95 34.15 13.63
C THR A 73 19.18 32.83 12.87
N ASN A 74 20.42 32.30 12.89
CA ASN A 74 20.69 30.96 12.34
C ASN A 74 19.71 29.90 12.89
N ASN A 75 19.28 30.03 14.15
CA ASN A 75 18.32 29.13 14.78
C ASN A 75 16.90 29.29 14.21
N ASP A 76 16.48 30.49 13.81
CA ASP A 76 15.17 30.72 13.19
C ASP A 76 15.12 30.17 11.77
N ILE A 77 16.21 30.31 11.01
CA ILE A 77 16.35 29.69 9.68
C ILE A 77 16.31 28.17 9.81
N ILE A 78 16.98 27.61 10.83
CA ILE A 78 16.94 26.18 11.13
C ILE A 78 15.52 25.74 11.53
N ASN A 79 14.79 26.53 12.30
CA ASN A 79 13.41 26.21 12.70
C ASN A 79 12.43 26.25 11.52
N VAL A 80 12.53 27.25 10.64
CA VAL A 80 11.69 27.35 9.42
C VAL A 80 12.06 26.25 8.43
N CYS A 81 13.36 26.02 8.18
CA CYS A 81 13.83 24.95 7.33
C CYS A 81 13.43 23.57 7.87
N SER A 82 13.58 23.31 9.17
CA SER A 82 13.18 22.04 9.80
C SER A 82 11.67 21.85 9.77
N LYS A 83 10.85 22.90 9.92
CA LYS A 83 9.39 22.84 9.78
C LYS A 83 8.95 22.57 8.34
N TYR A 84 9.62 23.17 7.36
CA TYR A 84 9.37 22.94 5.93
C TYR A 84 9.85 21.56 5.46
N LEU A 85 11.04 21.14 5.90
CA LEU A 85 11.53 19.75 5.78
C LEU A 85 10.59 18.78 6.45
N MET A 86 10.08 19.10 7.63
CA MET A 86 9.12 18.27 8.32
C MET A 86 7.81 18.21 7.51
N GLY A 87 7.44 19.24 6.76
CA GLY A 87 6.37 19.18 5.75
C GLY A 87 6.68 18.28 4.56
N GLN A 88 7.93 18.28 4.07
CA GLN A 88 8.36 17.52 2.89
C GLN A 88 8.75 16.06 3.21
N LEU A 89 9.39 15.77 4.33
CA LEU A 89 9.62 14.42 4.87
C LEU A 89 8.33 13.72 5.28
N LYS A 90 7.28 14.50 5.59
CA LYS A 90 5.93 13.99 5.76
C LYS A 90 5.30 13.55 4.43
N ARG A 91 5.84 13.95 3.27
CA ARG A 91 5.51 13.44 1.94
C ARG A 91 6.50 12.31 1.61
N PHE A 92 6.00 11.09 1.54
CA PHE A 92 6.83 9.97 1.09
C PHE A 92 7.32 10.26 -0.33
N SER A 93 8.58 9.92 -0.63
CA SER A 93 9.07 10.02 -2.00
C SER A 93 8.28 9.07 -2.90
N PHE A 94 8.15 9.40 -4.19
CA PHE A 94 7.48 8.51 -5.16
C PHE A 94 8.06 7.08 -5.13
N THR A 95 9.37 6.97 -4.96
CA THR A 95 10.09 5.70 -4.77
C THR A 95 9.67 4.95 -3.51
N GLN A 96 9.47 5.64 -2.37
CA GLN A 96 8.97 5.00 -1.15
C GLN A 96 7.55 4.46 -1.33
N ILE A 97 6.66 5.21 -1.99
CA ILE A 97 5.29 4.76 -2.24
C ILE A 97 5.30 3.47 -3.08
N ILE A 98 6.10 3.44 -4.15
CA ILE A 98 6.24 2.24 -4.99
C ILE A 98 6.70 1.04 -4.16
N ILE A 99 7.76 1.20 -3.36
CA ILE A 99 8.30 0.11 -2.53
C ILE A 99 7.28 -0.34 -1.48
N MET A 100 6.53 0.60 -0.90
CA MET A 100 5.51 0.32 0.10
C MET A 100 4.41 -0.60 -0.43
N PHE A 101 4.10 -0.54 -1.73
CA PHE A 101 3.16 -1.47 -2.37
C PHE A 101 3.84 -2.73 -2.90
N ILE A 102 4.94 -2.61 -3.64
CA ILE A 102 5.57 -3.75 -4.32
C ILE A 102 6.15 -4.76 -3.32
N LEU A 103 6.81 -4.29 -2.25
CA LEU A 103 7.47 -5.15 -1.28
C LEU A 103 6.49 -6.13 -0.58
N PRO A 104 5.39 -5.68 0.06
CA PRO A 104 4.46 -6.60 0.71
C PRO A 104 3.75 -7.54 -0.26
N ILE A 105 3.45 -7.09 -1.48
CA ILE A 105 2.76 -7.91 -2.49
C ILE A 105 3.69 -9.03 -2.96
N THR A 106 4.95 -8.71 -3.26
CA THR A 106 5.95 -9.71 -3.66
C THR A 106 6.27 -10.67 -2.51
N ALA A 107 6.39 -10.17 -1.28
CA ALA A 107 6.57 -10.99 -0.09
C ALA A 107 5.45 -12.03 0.08
N ALA A 108 4.19 -11.59 0.00
CA ALA A 108 3.04 -12.48 0.09
C ALA A 108 2.98 -13.49 -1.08
N ALA A 109 3.27 -13.05 -2.31
CA ALA A 109 3.29 -13.91 -3.48
C ALA A 109 4.34 -15.02 -3.37
N LEU A 110 5.54 -14.72 -2.85
CA LEU A 110 6.59 -15.71 -2.65
C LEU A 110 6.25 -16.69 -1.52
N VAL A 111 5.78 -16.17 -0.38
CA VAL A 111 5.46 -17.00 0.80
C VAL A 111 4.25 -17.91 0.54
N MET A 112 3.22 -17.43 -0.15
CA MET A 112 2.02 -18.21 -0.44
C MET A 112 2.13 -19.04 -1.72
N GLY A 113 2.76 -18.50 -2.76
CA GLY A 113 2.82 -19.15 -4.07
C GLY A 113 3.72 -20.39 -4.13
N GLN A 114 4.65 -20.54 -3.19
CA GLN A 114 5.63 -21.64 -3.22
C GLN A 114 5.11 -23.00 -2.81
N ASP A 115 4.09 -23.00 -1.96
CA ASP A 115 3.46 -24.24 -1.53
C ASP A 115 2.77 -24.95 -2.68
N ARG A 116 2.49 -24.26 -3.79
CA ARG A 116 1.69 -24.80 -4.89
C ARG A 116 2.53 -25.35 -6.05
N ASN A 117 3.85 -25.42 -5.88
CA ASN A 117 4.70 -26.21 -6.75
C ASN A 117 4.64 -27.68 -6.27
N ASN A 118 4.37 -28.66 -7.15
CA ASN A 118 4.06 -30.04 -6.76
C ASN A 118 5.08 -30.64 -5.76
N LYS A 119 6.37 -30.38 -5.96
CA LYS A 119 7.47 -30.81 -5.07
C LYS A 119 7.37 -30.24 -3.65
N SER A 120 6.81 -29.05 -3.49
CA SER A 120 6.62 -28.39 -2.20
C SER A 120 5.38 -28.91 -1.47
N ILE A 121 4.32 -29.29 -2.19
CA ILE A 121 3.10 -29.88 -1.62
C ILE A 121 3.45 -31.20 -0.93
N ASP A 122 4.17 -32.09 -1.61
CA ASP A 122 4.56 -33.40 -1.08
C ASP A 122 5.47 -33.27 0.16
N LEU A 123 6.35 -32.26 0.14
CA LEU A 123 7.25 -31.96 1.25
C LEU A 123 6.49 -31.37 2.46
N ILE A 124 5.47 -30.53 2.25
CA ILE A 124 4.66 -29.97 3.33
C ILE A 124 3.69 -31.01 3.89
N ALA A 125 3.15 -31.87 3.02
CA ALA A 125 2.24 -32.95 3.41
C ALA A 125 2.92 -34.04 4.25
N SER A 126 4.21 -34.28 4.01
CA SER A 126 5.02 -35.25 4.79
C SER A 126 5.55 -34.69 6.12
N MET A 127 5.46 -33.38 6.35
CA MET A 127 5.91 -32.77 7.60
C MET A 127 4.88 -32.92 8.73
N PRO A 128 5.31 -33.23 9.97
CA PRO A 128 4.42 -33.40 11.12
C PRO A 128 3.98 -32.05 11.73
N PHE A 129 3.58 -31.08 10.90
CA PHE A 129 3.18 -29.74 11.34
C PHE A 129 1.68 -29.50 11.15
N THR A 130 1.07 -28.79 12.11
CA THR A 130 -0.32 -28.38 11.99
C THR A 130 -0.46 -27.24 10.97
N ARG A 131 -1.60 -27.18 10.27
CA ARG A 131 -1.89 -26.05 9.34
C ARG A 131 -1.81 -24.67 10.00
N LYS A 132 -2.05 -24.59 11.32
CA LYS A 132 -1.88 -23.36 12.09
C LYS A 132 -0.42 -22.91 12.11
N GLN A 133 0.50 -23.82 12.46
CA GLN A 133 1.93 -23.53 12.55
C GLN A 133 2.50 -23.14 11.18
N ILE A 134 2.09 -23.82 10.11
CA ILE A 134 2.51 -23.49 8.74
C ILE A 134 2.07 -22.06 8.38
N PHE A 135 0.81 -21.71 8.61
CA PHE A 135 0.30 -20.38 8.29
C PHE A 135 0.98 -19.26 9.09
N PHE A 136 1.15 -19.43 10.40
CA PHE A 136 1.78 -18.39 11.22
C PHE A 136 3.29 -18.27 10.96
N SER A 137 3.99 -19.36 10.65
CA SER A 137 5.39 -19.29 10.18
C SER A 137 5.52 -18.37 8.97
N LYS A 138 4.67 -18.60 7.97
CA LYS A 138 4.60 -17.82 6.73
C LYS A 138 4.37 -16.34 6.98
N VAL A 139 3.36 -16.02 7.79
CA VAL A 139 3.03 -14.64 8.13
C VAL A 139 4.20 -13.96 8.85
N ILE A 140 4.82 -14.64 9.83
CA ILE A 140 5.95 -14.07 10.57
C ILE A 140 7.17 -13.86 9.65
N ALA A 141 7.50 -14.82 8.79
CA ALA A 141 8.60 -14.71 7.85
C ALA A 141 8.41 -13.56 6.85
N GLY A 142 7.21 -13.43 6.26
CA GLY A 142 6.90 -12.34 5.34
C GLY A 142 6.81 -10.97 6.02
N LEU A 143 6.33 -10.89 7.27
CA LEU A 143 6.37 -9.65 8.05
C LEU A 143 7.82 -9.24 8.37
N ALA A 144 8.66 -10.18 8.80
CA ALA A 144 10.08 -9.92 9.03
C ALA A 144 10.74 -9.38 7.77
N MET A 145 10.47 -10.00 6.61
CA MET A 145 10.94 -9.53 5.31
C MET A 145 10.53 -8.08 4.99
N CYS A 146 9.30 -7.69 5.31
CA CYS A 146 8.83 -6.33 5.06
C CYS A 146 9.42 -5.30 6.04
N ILE A 147 9.63 -5.67 7.30
CA ILE A 147 10.05 -4.76 8.38
C ILE A 147 11.58 -4.58 8.40
N ILE A 148 12.36 -5.62 8.12
CA ILE A 148 13.83 -5.58 8.17
C ILE A 148 14.42 -4.44 7.31
N PRO A 149 13.97 -4.20 6.06
CA PRO A 149 14.49 -3.08 5.27
C PRO A 149 14.34 -1.73 5.96
N TYR A 150 13.17 -1.46 6.53
CA TYR A 150 12.89 -0.22 7.26
C TYR A 150 13.70 -0.09 8.55
N LEU A 151 13.96 -1.21 9.25
CA LEU A 151 14.85 -1.26 10.41
C LEU A 151 16.30 -0.92 10.02
N ILE A 152 16.81 -1.49 8.93
CA ILE A 152 18.17 -1.19 8.44
C ILE A 152 18.30 0.30 8.13
N ILE A 153 17.30 0.90 7.48
CA ILE A 153 17.31 2.33 7.16
C ILE A 153 17.22 3.20 8.41
N LEU A 154 16.42 2.82 9.41
CA LEU A 154 16.37 3.50 10.70
C LEU A 154 17.77 3.56 11.34
N ILE A 155 18.50 2.45 11.33
CA ILE A 155 19.86 2.35 11.88
C ILE A 155 20.83 3.20 11.04
N VAL A 156 20.84 3.03 9.72
CA VAL A 156 21.71 3.80 8.81
C VAL A 156 21.46 5.30 8.94
N ALA A 157 20.19 5.73 8.96
CA ALA A 157 19.82 7.14 9.10
C ALA A 157 20.25 7.73 10.45
N SER A 158 20.10 6.96 11.54
CA SER A 158 20.53 7.40 12.87
C SER A 158 22.06 7.48 12.98
N MET A 159 22.80 6.55 12.37
CA MET A 159 24.26 6.60 12.26
C MET A 159 24.74 7.79 11.43
N LEU A 160 24.18 7.99 10.22
CA LEU A 160 24.53 9.13 9.35
C LEU A 160 24.28 10.47 10.04
N ARG A 161 23.15 10.60 10.74
CA ARG A 161 22.86 11.78 11.56
C ARG A 161 23.92 12.01 12.64
N GLY A 162 24.40 10.95 13.29
CA GLY A 162 25.45 11.04 14.31
C GLY A 162 26.82 11.43 13.74
N MET A 163 27.12 11.03 12.50
CA MET A 163 28.40 11.29 11.83
C MET A 163 28.47 12.67 11.18
N PHE A 164 27.37 13.20 10.64
CA PHE A 164 27.33 14.46 9.91
C PHE A 164 26.59 15.55 10.71
N SER A 165 27.33 16.56 11.17
CA SER A 165 26.77 17.69 11.91
C SER A 165 25.68 18.44 11.12
N GLU A 166 25.83 18.56 9.80
CA GLU A 166 24.82 19.18 8.93
C GLU A 166 23.48 18.44 8.91
N LEU A 167 23.48 17.11 8.99
CA LEU A 167 22.26 16.31 9.08
C LEU A 167 21.60 16.43 10.45
N SER A 168 22.39 16.59 11.50
CA SER A 168 21.88 16.68 12.89
C SER A 168 21.00 17.92 13.12
N ILE A 169 21.23 18.98 12.34
CA ILE A 169 20.46 20.24 12.33
C ILE A 169 19.06 20.02 11.74
N VAL A 170 18.94 19.10 10.80
CA VAL A 170 17.74 18.88 9.98
C VAL A 170 16.89 17.73 10.50
N PHE A 171 17.54 16.63 10.86
CA PHE A 171 16.89 15.40 11.28
C PHE A 171 17.05 15.24 12.79
N SER A 172 15.95 15.23 13.55
CA SER A 172 15.96 14.77 14.95
C SER A 172 15.84 13.24 15.02
N TYR A 173 16.43 12.60 16.04
CA TYR A 173 16.20 11.17 16.29
C TYR A 173 14.71 10.83 16.41
N GLY A 174 13.93 11.72 17.04
CA GLY A 174 12.48 11.56 17.15
C GLY A 174 11.78 11.60 15.79
N LEU A 175 12.29 12.37 14.83
CA LEU A 175 11.76 12.45 13.48
C LEU A 175 12.02 11.16 12.69
N ILE A 176 13.26 10.64 12.78
CA ILE A 176 13.67 9.38 12.14
C ILE A 176 12.84 8.22 12.69
N PHE A 177 12.66 8.16 14.01
CA PHE A 177 11.86 7.14 14.65
C PHE A 177 10.37 7.24 14.32
N ARG A 178 9.84 8.47 14.24
CA ARG A 178 8.46 8.70 13.80
C ARG A 178 8.24 8.24 12.36
N TRP A 179 9.18 8.52 11.45
CA TRP A 179 9.13 8.04 10.06
C TRP A 179 9.03 6.52 10.00
N PHE A 180 9.84 5.81 10.79
CA PHE A 180 9.81 4.36 10.90
C PHE A 180 8.45 3.84 11.36
N ILE A 181 7.91 4.35 12.47
CA ILE A 181 6.59 3.94 12.98
C ILE A 181 5.49 4.20 11.95
N THR A 182 5.50 5.38 11.31
CA THR A 182 4.49 5.73 10.30
C THR A 182 4.60 4.89 9.02
N SER A 183 5.74 4.25 8.76
CA SER A 183 5.96 3.40 7.58
C SER A 183 5.61 1.93 7.83
N ILE A 184 5.75 1.44 9.06
CA ILE A 184 5.46 0.03 9.39
C ILE A 184 3.97 -0.29 9.30
N LEU A 185 3.10 0.57 9.85
CA LEU A 185 1.67 0.24 9.89
C LEU A 185 1.08 0.02 8.49
N PRO A 186 1.32 0.91 7.49
CA PRO A 186 0.94 0.66 6.11
C PRO A 186 1.50 -0.62 5.53
N ILE A 187 2.78 -0.94 5.77
CA ILE A 187 3.41 -2.11 5.15
C ILE A 187 2.88 -3.43 5.71
N VAL A 188 2.63 -3.47 7.02
CA VAL A 188 2.01 -4.61 7.69
C VAL A 188 0.58 -4.82 7.17
N LEU A 189 -0.19 -3.75 7.05
CA LEU A 189 -1.55 -3.79 6.53
C LEU A 189 -1.61 -4.29 5.09
N LEU A 190 -0.77 -3.75 4.20
CA LEU A 190 -0.68 -4.19 2.81
C LEU A 190 -0.20 -5.64 2.69
N PHE A 191 0.74 -6.07 3.53
CA PHE A 191 1.21 -7.46 3.57
C PHE A 191 0.08 -8.42 3.97
N ILE A 192 -0.67 -8.10 5.04
CA ILE A 192 -1.79 -8.94 5.50
C ILE A 192 -2.92 -8.96 4.45
N ALA A 193 -3.22 -7.82 3.81
CA ALA A 193 -4.16 -7.79 2.69
C ALA A 193 -3.69 -8.65 1.50
N SER A 194 -2.39 -8.68 1.23
CA SER A 194 -1.80 -9.52 0.18
C SER A 194 -1.85 -11.00 0.54
N ILE A 195 -1.61 -11.35 1.81
CA ILE A 195 -1.80 -12.71 2.35
C ILE A 195 -3.26 -13.14 2.19
N PHE A 196 -4.22 -12.27 2.50
CA PHE A 196 -5.65 -12.53 2.30
C PHE A 196 -5.96 -12.89 0.84
N VAL A 197 -5.49 -12.06 -0.11
CA VAL A 197 -5.64 -12.36 -1.54
C VAL A 197 -4.93 -13.66 -1.92
N GLY A 198 -3.76 -13.94 -1.34
CA GLY A 198 -3.04 -15.21 -1.51
C GLY A 198 -3.77 -16.45 -0.99
N THR A 199 -4.76 -16.30 -0.12
CA THR A 199 -5.66 -17.41 0.25
C THR A 199 -6.79 -17.64 -0.76
N LEU A 200 -7.08 -16.66 -1.63
CA LEU A 200 -8.12 -16.70 -2.67
C LEU A 200 -7.56 -17.04 -4.06
N VAL A 201 -6.28 -16.77 -4.29
CA VAL A 201 -5.59 -16.91 -5.56
C VAL A 201 -4.44 -17.90 -5.43
N SER A 202 -4.37 -18.88 -6.35
CA SER A 202 -3.38 -19.96 -6.25
C SER A 202 -1.97 -19.57 -6.71
N PRO A 203 -1.77 -19.06 -7.94
CA PRO A 203 -0.42 -18.90 -8.47
C PRO A 203 0.24 -17.60 -8.00
N PRO A 204 1.58 -17.57 -7.78
CA PRO A 204 2.30 -16.37 -7.34
C PRO A 204 2.11 -15.18 -8.28
N LEU A 205 2.13 -15.42 -9.60
CA LEU A 205 1.83 -14.38 -10.60
C LEU A 205 0.40 -13.83 -10.47
N GLY A 206 -0.56 -14.68 -10.11
CA GLY A 206 -1.94 -14.26 -9.88
C GLY A 206 -2.06 -13.37 -8.65
N ILE A 207 -1.34 -13.69 -7.58
CA ILE A 207 -1.31 -12.88 -6.36
C ILE A 207 -0.77 -11.49 -6.70
N MET A 208 0.33 -11.40 -7.45
CA MET A 208 0.91 -10.11 -7.84
C MET A 208 -0.01 -9.27 -8.72
N SER A 209 -0.82 -9.87 -9.59
CA SER A 209 -1.76 -9.13 -10.45
C SER A 209 -3.08 -8.77 -9.76
N ILE A 210 -3.64 -9.69 -8.95
CA ILE A 210 -4.97 -9.52 -8.36
C ILE A 210 -4.91 -8.66 -7.10
N THR A 211 -3.81 -8.69 -6.35
CA THR A 211 -3.68 -7.94 -5.11
C THR A 211 -3.76 -6.42 -5.32
N PRO A 212 -3.04 -5.79 -6.27
CA PRO A 212 -3.20 -4.36 -6.57
C PRO A 212 -4.65 -4.01 -6.97
N ILE A 213 -5.30 -4.86 -7.78
CA ILE A 213 -6.69 -4.65 -8.20
C ILE A 213 -7.61 -4.67 -6.97
N PHE A 214 -7.47 -5.67 -6.10
CA PHE A 214 -8.27 -5.80 -4.87
C PHE A 214 -8.05 -4.61 -3.92
N LEU A 215 -6.81 -4.17 -3.76
CA LEU A 215 -6.44 -3.03 -2.92
C LEU A 215 -7.04 -1.72 -3.43
N ALA A 216 -7.00 -1.49 -4.74
CA ALA A 216 -7.51 -0.28 -5.37
C ALA A 216 -9.04 -0.31 -5.59
N PHE A 217 -9.66 -1.49 -5.59
CA PHE A 217 -11.05 -1.68 -5.98
C PHE A 217 -12.05 -0.80 -5.22
N PRO A 218 -12.06 -0.73 -3.87
CA PRO A 218 -13.06 0.08 -3.16
C PRO A 218 -12.86 1.59 -3.39
N ILE A 219 -11.61 2.05 -3.52
CA ILE A 219 -11.28 3.45 -3.85
C ILE A 219 -11.77 3.78 -5.26
N GLY A 220 -11.42 2.94 -6.23
CA GLY A 220 -11.80 3.12 -7.62
C GLY A 220 -13.31 3.12 -7.79
N LEU A 221 -14.00 2.15 -7.20
CA LEU A 221 -15.45 2.04 -7.27
C LEU A 221 -16.16 3.25 -6.62
N GLY A 222 -15.71 3.70 -5.43
CA GLY A 222 -16.24 4.90 -4.79
C GLY A 222 -16.08 6.15 -5.66
N SER A 223 -14.88 6.35 -6.25
CA SER A 223 -14.61 7.48 -7.14
C SER A 223 -15.43 7.44 -8.42
N LEU A 224 -15.64 6.25 -9.00
CA LEU A 224 -16.43 6.07 -10.21
C LEU A 224 -17.91 6.33 -9.94
N ILE A 225 -18.47 5.82 -8.84
CA ILE A 225 -19.85 6.11 -8.45
C ILE A 225 -20.04 7.62 -8.28
N TYR A 226 -19.14 8.29 -7.56
CA TYR A 226 -19.18 9.73 -7.36
C TYR A 226 -19.20 10.50 -8.70
N LEU A 227 -18.31 10.13 -9.62
CA LEU A 227 -18.21 10.76 -10.93
C LEU A 227 -19.50 10.58 -11.76
N ASN A 228 -20.07 9.38 -11.76
CA ASN A 228 -21.33 9.11 -12.47
C ASN A 228 -22.51 9.90 -11.86
N LEU A 229 -22.55 10.08 -10.54
CA LEU A 229 -23.59 10.85 -9.87
C LEU A 229 -23.52 12.34 -10.23
N ILE A 230 -22.31 12.90 -10.37
CA ILE A 230 -22.12 14.28 -10.86
C ILE A 230 -22.68 14.43 -12.27
N ILE A 231 -22.41 13.47 -13.16
CA ILE A 231 -22.84 13.54 -14.57
C ILE A 231 -24.37 13.54 -14.69
N PHE A 232 -25.06 12.71 -13.91
CA PHE A 232 -26.52 12.66 -13.93
C PHE A 232 -27.20 13.83 -13.20
N ASN A 233 -26.41 14.75 -12.63
CA ASN A 233 -26.87 15.92 -11.89
C ASN A 233 -27.93 15.56 -10.84
N ILE A 234 -27.83 14.37 -10.22
CA ILE A 234 -28.83 13.90 -9.27
C ILE A 234 -28.62 14.69 -7.98
N PRO A 235 -29.59 15.53 -7.57
CA PRO A 235 -29.48 16.35 -6.38
C PRO A 235 -29.77 15.48 -5.16
N PHE A 236 -28.87 14.57 -4.83
CA PHE A 236 -28.87 14.00 -3.49
C PHE A 236 -28.37 15.06 -2.53
N GLU A 237 -28.91 15.12 -1.31
CA GLU A 237 -28.25 15.84 -0.23
C GLU A 237 -26.77 15.47 -0.27
N TYR A 238 -25.92 16.48 -0.43
CA TYR A 238 -24.47 16.33 -0.55
C TYR A 238 -23.87 15.39 0.52
N GLY A 239 -24.56 15.21 1.65
CA GLY A 239 -24.24 14.26 2.71
C GLY A 239 -24.27 12.78 2.31
N PHE A 240 -25.34 12.23 1.73
CA PHE A 240 -25.48 10.76 1.60
C PHE A 240 -24.55 10.16 0.54
N VAL A 241 -24.41 10.82 -0.61
CA VAL A 241 -23.54 10.35 -1.70
C VAL A 241 -22.07 10.45 -1.31
N ASN A 242 -21.67 11.57 -0.69
CA ASN A 242 -20.32 11.70 -0.16
C ASN A 242 -20.09 10.68 0.95
N PHE A 243 -21.03 10.50 1.86
CA PHE A 243 -20.95 9.48 2.90
C PHE A 243 -20.77 8.07 2.32
N PHE A 244 -21.54 7.70 1.30
CA PHE A 244 -21.45 6.38 0.67
C PHE A 244 -20.11 6.21 -0.07
N ALA A 245 -19.71 7.17 -0.90
CA ALA A 245 -18.44 7.14 -1.63
C ALA A 245 -17.23 7.14 -0.68
N GLU A 246 -17.26 7.97 0.37
CA GLU A 246 -16.23 8.01 1.41
C GLU A 246 -16.22 6.71 2.21
N SER A 247 -17.38 6.15 2.57
CA SER A 247 -17.45 4.87 3.28
C SER A 247 -16.80 3.73 2.47
N LEU A 248 -16.98 3.71 1.15
CA LEU A 248 -16.32 2.75 0.27
C LEU A 248 -14.81 2.95 0.22
N ILE A 249 -14.34 4.21 0.20
CA ILE A 249 -12.92 4.53 0.27
C ILE A 249 -12.33 4.05 1.60
N LEU A 250 -13.04 4.25 2.73
CA LEU A 250 -12.68 3.78 4.06
C LEU A 250 -12.64 2.25 4.17
N MET A 251 -13.25 1.50 3.25
CA MET A 251 -13.15 0.03 3.24
C MET A 251 -11.86 -0.48 2.58
N SER A 252 -11.07 0.39 1.93
CA SER A 252 -9.87 -0.04 1.23
C SER A 252 -8.64 -0.09 2.14
N PRO A 253 -7.89 -1.20 2.13
CA PRO A 253 -6.60 -1.25 2.81
C PRO A 253 -5.61 -0.23 2.22
N ALA A 254 -5.69 0.03 0.91
CA ALA A 254 -4.83 1.02 0.24
C ALA A 254 -5.04 2.45 0.75
N TYR A 255 -6.28 2.86 1.09
CA TYR A 255 -6.54 4.19 1.64
C TYR A 255 -5.83 4.37 2.97
N PHE A 256 -5.97 3.43 3.90
CA PHE A 256 -5.27 3.51 5.20
C PHE A 256 -3.75 3.47 5.06
N ALA A 257 -3.25 2.77 4.05
CA ALA A 257 -1.83 2.72 3.76
C ALA A 257 -1.31 4.08 3.24
N VAL A 258 -2.07 4.75 2.36
CA VAL A 258 -1.70 6.01 1.69
C VAL A 258 -2.09 7.25 2.48
N TYR A 259 -3.04 7.16 3.42
CA TYR A 259 -3.49 8.25 4.27
C TYR A 259 -2.35 8.99 5.01
N PRO A 260 -1.40 8.32 5.69
CA PRO A 260 -0.28 9.03 6.34
C PRO A 260 0.60 9.80 5.34
N VAL A 261 0.56 9.45 4.06
CA VAL A 261 1.29 10.10 2.95
C VAL A 261 0.53 11.32 2.41
N THR A 262 -0.80 11.19 2.26
CA THR A 262 -1.67 12.16 1.54
C THR A 262 -2.44 13.11 2.45
N ARG A 263 -2.26 13.00 3.78
CA ARG A 263 -2.84 13.88 4.83
C ARG A 263 -2.74 15.39 4.61
N HIS A 264 -1.90 15.85 3.68
CA HIS A 264 -1.68 17.27 3.38
C HIS A 264 -2.22 17.70 2.02
N THR A 265 -2.73 16.77 1.22
CA THR A 265 -3.25 17.02 -0.14
C THR A 265 -4.73 16.69 -0.25
N VAL A 266 -5.23 15.78 0.58
CA VAL A 266 -6.61 15.31 0.53
C VAL A 266 -7.30 15.64 1.85
N SER A 267 -8.14 16.67 1.85
CA SER A 267 -8.98 17.09 2.98
C SER A 267 -10.25 16.23 3.06
N ILE A 268 -10.13 14.95 3.41
CA ILE A 268 -11.29 14.17 3.84
C ILE A 268 -11.49 14.47 5.32
N THR A 269 -12.56 15.21 5.62
CA THR A 269 -12.79 15.96 6.87
C THR A 269 -13.31 15.14 8.05
N LEU A 270 -13.40 13.81 7.93
CA LEU A 270 -14.22 13.04 8.88
C LEU A 270 -13.47 12.40 10.05
N MET A 271 -12.14 12.26 10.02
CA MET A 271 -11.51 11.37 10.99
C MET A 271 -10.13 11.83 11.49
N SER A 272 -9.97 11.83 12.81
CA SER A 272 -8.72 12.23 13.47
C SER A 272 -7.58 11.25 13.14
N PRO A 273 -6.31 11.67 13.19
CA PRO A 273 -5.17 10.81 12.88
C PRO A 273 -5.06 9.61 13.82
N THR A 274 -5.49 9.74 15.08
CA THR A 274 -5.52 8.64 16.05
C THR A 274 -6.58 7.60 15.68
N MET A 275 -7.77 8.04 15.28
CA MET A 275 -8.84 7.13 14.84
C MET A 275 -8.42 6.34 13.59
N HIS A 276 -7.73 6.98 12.63
CA HIS A 276 -7.18 6.28 11.47
C HIS A 276 -6.24 5.13 11.85
N THR A 277 -5.32 5.37 12.79
CA THR A 277 -4.40 4.31 13.23
C THR A 277 -5.12 3.15 13.91
N ILE A 278 -6.13 3.44 14.73
CA ILE A 278 -6.91 2.41 15.43
C ILE A 278 -7.68 1.56 14.42
N ILE A 279 -8.36 2.19 13.46
CA ILE A 279 -9.12 1.46 12.43
C ILE A 279 -8.20 0.64 11.54
N ALA A 280 -7.05 1.16 11.13
CA ALA A 280 -6.07 0.40 10.37
C ALA A 280 -5.61 -0.87 11.12
N ILE A 281 -5.32 -0.75 12.43
CA ILE A 281 -4.94 -1.90 13.26
C ILE A 281 -6.10 -2.91 13.34
N LEU A 282 -7.32 -2.47 13.65
CA LEU A 282 -8.49 -3.35 13.69
C LEU A 282 -8.69 -4.08 12.35
N PHE A 283 -8.55 -3.35 11.25
CA PHE A 283 -8.70 -3.91 9.91
C PHE A 283 -7.62 -4.94 9.59
N THR A 284 -6.37 -4.72 10.02
CA THR A 284 -5.31 -5.75 9.89
C THR A 284 -5.64 -7.03 10.67
N ILE A 285 -6.17 -6.91 11.89
CA ILE A 285 -6.53 -8.06 12.73
C ILE A 285 -7.69 -8.84 12.09
N ILE A 286 -8.69 -8.13 11.57
CA ILE A 286 -9.84 -8.72 10.88
C ILE A 286 -9.36 -9.49 9.64
N LEU A 287 -8.57 -8.86 8.77
CA LEU A 287 -8.04 -9.51 7.57
C LEU A 287 -7.16 -10.72 7.89
N LEU A 288 -6.32 -10.64 8.92
CA LEU A 288 -5.48 -11.78 9.36
C LEU A 288 -6.36 -12.96 9.83
N THR A 289 -7.41 -12.66 10.59
CA THR A 289 -8.36 -13.67 11.09
C THR A 289 -9.11 -14.35 9.95
N PHE A 290 -9.61 -13.58 8.99
CA PHE A 290 -10.26 -14.10 7.79
C PHE A 290 -9.31 -14.91 6.92
N SER A 291 -8.07 -14.44 6.73
CA SER A 291 -7.03 -15.16 5.99
C SER A 291 -6.76 -16.53 6.61
N TYR A 292 -6.60 -16.59 7.93
CA TYR A 292 -6.39 -17.84 8.64
C TYR A 292 -7.59 -18.79 8.51
N TYR A 293 -8.81 -18.27 8.63
CA TYR A 293 -10.04 -19.05 8.47
C TYR A 293 -10.16 -19.68 7.08
N LEU A 294 -9.93 -18.89 6.02
CA LEU A 294 -9.94 -19.37 4.64
C LEU A 294 -8.82 -20.38 4.38
N TYR A 295 -7.62 -20.11 4.87
CA TYR A 295 -6.48 -21.02 4.76
C TYR A 295 -6.77 -22.39 5.39
N LYS A 296 -7.46 -22.43 6.53
CA LYS A 296 -7.86 -23.69 7.20
C LYS A 296 -8.87 -24.48 6.36
N LYS A 297 -9.79 -23.81 5.66
CA LYS A 297 -10.82 -24.44 4.82
C LYS A 297 -10.29 -24.94 3.47
N HIS A 298 -9.10 -24.53 3.08
CA HIS A 298 -8.53 -24.80 1.77
C HIS A 298 -8.15 -26.29 1.58
N LYS A 299 -8.80 -27.00 0.66
CA LYS A 299 -8.37 -28.33 0.20
C LYS A 299 -7.20 -28.17 -0.80
N MET A 300 -6.15 -28.97 -0.66
CA MET A 300 -4.89 -28.80 -1.43
C MET A 300 -5.00 -29.24 -2.91
N GLU A 301 -6.18 -29.68 -3.36
CA GLU A 301 -6.41 -30.32 -4.66
C GLU A 301 -6.63 -29.33 -5.83
N TYR A 302 -6.79 -28.03 -5.57
CA TYR A 302 -7.02 -26.98 -6.60
C TYR A 302 -5.74 -26.17 -6.90
N SER A 303 -4.63 -26.84 -7.23
CA SER A 303 -3.32 -26.20 -7.38
C SER A 303 -3.13 -25.39 -8.67
N ASN A 304 -3.92 -25.65 -9.72
CA ASN A 304 -3.67 -25.07 -11.06
C ASN A 304 -4.65 -23.97 -11.49
N GLU A 305 -5.76 -23.76 -10.79
CA GLU A 305 -6.73 -22.72 -11.18
C GLU A 305 -6.33 -21.33 -10.64
N LEU A 306 -6.57 -20.27 -11.44
CA LEU A 306 -6.29 -18.88 -11.07
C LEU A 306 -7.02 -18.48 -9.77
N LEU A 307 -8.29 -18.84 -9.68
CA LEU A 307 -9.15 -18.60 -8.53
C LEU A 307 -9.54 -19.95 -7.94
N ILE A 308 -9.36 -20.09 -6.63
CA ILE A 308 -9.61 -21.35 -5.92
C ILE A 308 -11.12 -21.64 -5.82
N TYR A 309 -11.92 -20.57 -5.80
CA TYR A 309 -13.35 -20.65 -5.54
C TYR A 309 -14.15 -20.31 -6.80
N PRO A 310 -14.97 -21.24 -7.34
CA PRO A 310 -15.78 -20.99 -8.54
C PRO A 310 -16.86 -19.93 -8.32
N GLN A 311 -17.26 -19.67 -7.08
CA GLN A 311 -18.16 -18.56 -6.72
C GLN A 311 -17.46 -17.20 -6.90
N LEU A 312 -16.15 -17.14 -6.62
CA LEU A 312 -15.36 -15.92 -6.74
C LEU A 312 -15.12 -15.56 -8.21
N GLU A 313 -15.06 -16.55 -9.11
CA GLU A 313 -15.00 -16.32 -10.56
C GLU A 313 -16.21 -15.50 -11.05
N ARG A 314 -17.42 -15.85 -10.60
CA ARG A 314 -18.64 -15.11 -10.96
C ARG A 314 -18.61 -13.68 -10.44
N ILE A 315 -18.22 -13.49 -9.18
CA ILE A 315 -18.11 -12.16 -8.57
C ILE A 315 -17.08 -11.31 -9.31
N PHE A 316 -15.94 -11.89 -9.70
CA PHE A 316 -14.89 -11.19 -10.44
C PHE A 316 -15.39 -10.71 -11.82
N ILE A 317 -16.07 -11.57 -12.58
CA ILE A 317 -16.60 -11.20 -13.91
C ILE A 317 -17.62 -10.05 -13.79
N ILE A 318 -18.54 -10.14 -12.82
CA ILE A 318 -19.53 -9.09 -12.59
C ILE A 318 -18.84 -7.80 -12.17
N GLY A 319 -17.92 -7.86 -11.19
CA GLY A 319 -17.19 -6.69 -10.70
C GLY A 319 -16.43 -5.97 -11.80
N VAL A 320 -15.68 -6.69 -12.64
CA VAL A 320 -14.95 -6.09 -13.77
C VAL A 320 -15.91 -5.47 -14.79
N SER A 321 -17.02 -6.14 -15.11
CA SER A 321 -18.00 -5.59 -16.06
C SER A 321 -18.63 -4.29 -15.56
N VAL A 322 -18.99 -4.21 -14.27
CA VAL A 322 -19.56 -3.01 -13.65
C VAL A 322 -18.53 -1.88 -13.61
N CYS A 323 -17.28 -2.16 -13.23
CA CYS A 323 -16.22 -1.15 -13.25
C CYS A 323 -15.96 -0.60 -14.66
N CYS A 324 -15.86 -1.48 -15.67
CA CYS A 324 -15.67 -1.04 -17.06
C CYS A 324 -16.86 -0.23 -17.58
N ALA A 325 -18.09 -0.58 -17.20
CA ALA A 325 -19.26 0.24 -17.50
C ALA A 325 -19.12 1.62 -16.87
N LEU A 326 -18.90 1.68 -15.55
CA LEU A 326 -18.80 2.93 -14.79
C LEU A 326 -17.65 3.85 -15.23
N ILE A 327 -16.59 3.32 -15.86
CA ILE A 327 -15.52 4.10 -16.49
C ILE A 327 -15.97 4.64 -17.86
N THR A 328 -16.58 3.78 -18.67
CA THR A 328 -16.87 4.08 -20.09
C THR A 328 -18.03 5.06 -20.26
N GLY A 329 -19.04 5.02 -19.39
CA GLY A 329 -20.16 5.98 -19.42
C GLY A 329 -19.69 7.43 -19.32
N PRO A 330 -18.95 7.81 -18.27
CA PRO A 330 -18.36 9.13 -18.13
C PRO A 330 -17.39 9.54 -19.23
N LEU A 331 -16.64 8.56 -19.76
CA LEU A 331 -15.72 8.80 -20.86
C LEU A 331 -16.51 9.18 -22.14
N MET A 332 -17.64 8.52 -22.41
CA MET A 332 -18.52 8.90 -23.53
C MET A 332 -19.21 10.25 -23.29
N TYR A 333 -19.57 10.58 -22.05
CA TYR A 333 -20.10 11.90 -21.71
C TYR A 333 -19.12 13.02 -22.11
N SER A 334 -17.83 12.87 -21.82
CA SER A 334 -16.82 13.88 -22.14
C SER A 334 -16.50 13.94 -23.64
N LEU A 335 -16.45 12.80 -24.33
CA LEU A 335 -16.17 12.74 -25.77
C LEU A 335 -17.28 13.35 -26.63
N PHE A 336 -18.55 13.21 -26.22
CA PHE A 336 -19.70 13.73 -26.95
C PHE A 336 -20.25 15.02 -26.34
N PHE A 337 -19.36 15.94 -25.97
CA PHE A 337 -19.68 17.31 -25.53
C PHE A 337 -20.77 17.39 -24.44
N ASN A 338 -20.63 16.61 -23.37
CA ASN A 338 -21.55 16.60 -22.22
C ASN A 338 -22.98 16.15 -22.56
N SER A 339 -23.15 15.32 -23.59
CA SER A 339 -24.46 14.74 -23.90
C SER A 339 -24.77 13.53 -23.02
N LEU A 340 -25.86 13.60 -22.27
CA LEU A 340 -26.35 12.49 -21.44
C LEU A 340 -26.77 11.26 -22.27
N LEU A 341 -27.23 11.48 -23.51
CA LEU A 341 -27.62 10.39 -24.41
C LEU A 341 -26.46 9.47 -24.80
N ALA A 342 -25.23 10.00 -24.86
CA ALA A 342 -24.04 9.21 -25.20
C ALA A 342 -23.57 8.31 -24.05
N VAL A 343 -24.04 8.53 -22.83
CA VAL A 343 -23.63 7.77 -21.63
C VAL A 343 -24.18 6.34 -21.65
N ILE A 344 -25.43 6.17 -22.09
CA ILE A 344 -26.13 4.87 -22.13
C ILE A 344 -25.38 3.85 -23.02
N PRO A 345 -25.06 4.15 -24.31
CA PRO A 345 -24.26 3.23 -25.11
C PRO A 345 -22.85 3.04 -24.54
N GLY A 346 -22.28 4.06 -23.87
CA GLY A 346 -21.01 3.95 -23.15
C GLY A 346 -21.02 2.87 -22.06
N TYR A 347 -22.07 2.82 -21.22
CA TYR A 347 -22.20 1.76 -20.22
C TYR A 347 -22.33 0.38 -20.85
N ALA A 348 -23.14 0.24 -21.89
CA ALA A 348 -23.35 -1.04 -22.58
C ALA A 348 -22.04 -1.56 -23.19
N LEU A 349 -21.28 -0.70 -23.88
CA LEU A 349 -19.98 -1.04 -24.44
C LEU A 349 -18.98 -1.42 -23.35
N GLY A 350 -18.88 -0.62 -22.28
CA GLY A 350 -17.98 -0.90 -21.16
C GLY A 350 -18.29 -2.22 -20.47
N ALA A 351 -19.57 -2.51 -20.19
CA ALA A 351 -20.00 -3.77 -19.58
C ALA A 351 -19.67 -4.97 -20.47
N PHE A 352 -19.92 -4.85 -21.78
CA PHE A 352 -19.65 -5.92 -22.74
C PHE A 352 -18.15 -6.23 -22.83
N ILE A 353 -17.32 -5.19 -23.04
CA ILE A 353 -15.87 -5.32 -23.14
C ILE A 353 -15.30 -5.88 -21.84
N GLY A 354 -15.68 -5.32 -20.69
CA GLY A 354 -15.19 -5.76 -19.38
C GLY A 354 -15.58 -7.20 -19.06
N GLY A 355 -16.83 -7.58 -19.33
CA GLY A 355 -17.31 -8.96 -19.13
C GLY A 355 -16.66 -9.97 -20.09
N TRP A 356 -16.33 -9.57 -21.31
CA TRP A 356 -15.58 -10.41 -22.25
C TRP A 356 -14.12 -10.61 -21.79
N LEU A 357 -13.43 -9.54 -21.42
CA LEU A 357 -12.06 -9.57 -20.90
C LEU A 357 -11.94 -10.42 -19.63
N ALA A 358 -12.86 -10.26 -18.67
CA ALA A 358 -12.85 -11.03 -17.44
C ALA A 358 -13.05 -12.53 -17.70
N ARG A 359 -13.96 -12.90 -18.62
CA ARG A 359 -14.16 -14.30 -19.02
C ARG A 359 -12.93 -14.88 -19.71
N TYR A 360 -12.25 -14.10 -20.53
CA TYR A 360 -11.02 -14.53 -21.19
C TYR A 360 -9.90 -14.81 -20.18
N LEU A 361 -9.67 -13.91 -19.21
CA LEU A 361 -8.67 -14.08 -18.16
C LEU A 361 -8.90 -15.30 -17.27
N VAL A 362 -10.17 -15.60 -16.95
CA VAL A 362 -10.52 -16.79 -16.15
C VAL A 362 -10.30 -18.08 -16.96
N LYS A 363 -10.56 -18.09 -18.28
CA LYS A 363 -10.44 -19.29 -19.11
C LYS A 363 -8.99 -19.69 -19.43
N ILE A 364 -8.10 -18.72 -19.72
CA ILE A 364 -6.70 -19.01 -20.12
C ILE A 364 -5.98 -19.92 -19.11
N LYS A 365 -6.27 -19.77 -17.82
CA LYS A 365 -5.59 -20.50 -16.75
C LYS A 365 -6.24 -21.83 -16.36
N LYS A 366 -7.37 -22.18 -16.97
CA LYS A 366 -7.96 -23.53 -16.85
C LYS A 366 -7.40 -24.51 -17.89
N THR A 367 -6.75 -24.00 -18.93
CA THR A 367 -6.28 -24.77 -20.10
C THR A 367 -4.77 -25.00 -20.15
N GLY A 368 -4.02 -24.58 -19.13
CA GLY A 368 -2.60 -24.87 -18.95
C GLY A 368 -2.34 -25.36 -17.55
#